data_AF-A0A6L2N589-F1
#
_entry.id   AF-A0A6L2N589-F1
#
_cell.length_a   1.000
_cell.length_b   1.000
_cell.length_c   1.000
_cell.angle_alpha   90.00
_cell.angle_beta   90.00
_cell.angle_gamma   90.00
#
_symmetry.space_group_name_H-M   'P 1'
#
loop_
_entity.id
_entity.type
_entity.pdbx_description
1 polymer ?
#
loop_
_entity_poly.entity_id
_entity_poly.type
_entity_poly.pdbx_seq_one_letter_code
_entity_poly.pdbx_strand_id
1 'polypeptide(L)'
;MAPTRRTTRESQALTTTTTLVTNAQLKALIDQGVANALATHDADRRQNGDDNHNLETSSRRTERTTRECTYTNFLKRKPMNFKGTKGVIDLTQWFKIMDTVFNISNCAVENQVKLATCTLHGIALTWWKSHVKTVG
;
A
#
# COMPACT_ATOMS: atom_id res chain seq x y z
N MET A 1 -48.76 -62.75 -0.24
CA MET A 1 -47.96 -62.04 -1.25
C MET A 1 -48.02 -60.55 -0.91
N ALA A 2 -46.91 -59.96 -0.45
CA ALA A 2 -46.79 -58.53 -0.14
C ALA A 2 -45.34 -58.10 -0.44
N PRO A 3 -45.10 -56.99 -1.17
CA PRO A 3 -43.77 -56.67 -1.67
C PRO A 3 -42.93 -55.87 -0.67
N THR A 4 -41.65 -56.22 -0.60
CA THR A 4 -40.63 -55.55 0.19
C THR A 4 -40.20 -54.24 -0.47
N ARG A 5 -40.31 -53.09 0.22
CA ARG A 5 -39.68 -51.82 -0.23
C ARG A 5 -38.28 -51.70 0.40
N ARG A 6 -37.24 -51.81 -0.42
CA ARG A 6 -35.88 -51.38 -0.08
C ARG A 6 -35.68 -49.95 -0.58
N THR A 7 -35.39 -49.04 0.33
CA THR A 7 -35.05 -47.65 0.02
C THR A 7 -33.55 -47.57 -0.21
N THR A 8 -33.13 -47.36 -1.46
CA THR A 8 -31.73 -47.06 -1.81
C THR A 8 -31.46 -45.59 -1.48
N ARG A 9 -30.52 -45.33 -0.58
CA ARG A 9 -30.01 -43.98 -0.30
C ARG A 9 -28.90 -43.67 -1.30
N GLU A 10 -29.20 -42.81 -2.27
CA GLU A 10 -28.18 -42.26 -3.19
C GLU A 10 -27.21 -41.37 -2.40
N SER A 11 -25.94 -41.75 -2.41
CA SER A 11 -24.85 -40.94 -1.87
C SER A 11 -24.44 -39.94 -2.94
N GLN A 12 -24.84 -38.67 -2.79
CA GLN A 12 -24.40 -37.59 -3.66
C GLN A 12 -22.89 -37.37 -3.46
N ALA A 13 -22.09 -37.69 -4.49
CA ALA A 13 -20.67 -37.40 -4.51
C ALA A 13 -20.46 -35.89 -4.75
N LEU A 14 -19.90 -35.20 -3.76
CA LEU A 14 -19.45 -33.81 -3.91
C LEU A 14 -18.23 -33.79 -4.84
N THR A 15 -18.41 -33.25 -6.05
CA THR A 15 -17.31 -33.08 -7.01
C THR A 15 -16.54 -31.80 -6.66
N THR A 16 -15.47 -31.93 -5.88
CA THR A 16 -14.55 -30.80 -5.65
C THR A 16 -13.69 -30.60 -6.90
N THR A 17 -14.03 -29.59 -7.71
CA THR A 17 -13.23 -29.23 -8.88
C THR A 17 -12.00 -28.44 -8.41
N THR A 18 -10.87 -29.13 -8.27
CA THR A 18 -9.58 -28.50 -7.96
C THR A 18 -9.10 -27.71 -9.17
N THR A 19 -9.37 -26.41 -9.17
CA THR A 19 -8.86 -25.48 -10.19
C THR A 19 -7.37 -25.27 -9.94
N LEU A 20 -6.51 -25.75 -10.85
CA LEU A 20 -5.07 -25.53 -10.78
C LEU A 20 -4.76 -24.09 -11.17
N VAL A 21 -4.58 -23.23 -10.17
CA VAL A 21 -4.13 -21.85 -10.38
C VAL A 21 -2.64 -21.88 -10.72
N THR A 22 -2.28 -21.36 -11.89
CA THR A 22 -0.89 -21.29 -12.34
C THR A 22 -0.15 -20.11 -11.71
N ASN A 23 1.18 -20.20 -11.59
CA ASN A 23 2.00 -19.11 -11.04
C ASN A 23 1.83 -17.78 -11.81
N ALA A 24 1.58 -17.86 -13.12
CA ALA A 24 1.29 -16.68 -13.95
C ALA A 24 -0.02 -16.00 -13.56
N GLN A 25 -1.07 -16.79 -13.27
CA GLN A 25 -2.35 -16.26 -12.79
C GLN A 25 -2.21 -15.64 -11.40
N LEU A 26 -1.42 -16.25 -10.51
CA LEU A 26 -1.13 -15.68 -9.19
C LEU A 26 -0.39 -14.33 -9.31
N LYS A 27 0.62 -14.26 -10.19
CA LYS A 27 1.35 -13.01 -10.45
C LYS A 27 0.41 -11.92 -11.00
N ALA A 28 -0.43 -12.27 -11.97
CA ALA A 28 -1.39 -11.34 -12.56
C ALA A 28 -2.38 -10.80 -11.51
N LEU A 29 -2.86 -11.64 -10.60
CA LEU A 29 -3.75 -11.21 -9.52
C LEU A 29 -3.06 -10.27 -8.52
N ILE A 30 -1.78 -10.50 -8.23
CA ILE A 30 -0.99 -9.61 -7.36
C ILE A 30 -0.76 -8.26 -8.06
N ASP A 31 -0.33 -8.27 -9.31
CA ASP A 31 -0.09 -7.05 -10.10
C ASP A 31 -1.39 -6.24 -10.22
N GLN A 32 -2.53 -6.90 -10.46
CA GLN A 32 -3.85 -6.28 -10.49
C GLN A 32 -4.24 -5.68 -9.13
N GLY A 33 -3.98 -6.39 -8.02
CA GLY A 33 -4.24 -5.91 -6.67
C GLY A 33 -3.43 -4.66 -6.34
N VAL A 34 -2.15 -4.62 -6.74
CA VAL A 34 -1.27 -3.45 -6.57
C VAL A 34 -1.75 -2.27 -7.41
N ALA A 35 -2.10 -2.50 -8.67
CA ALA A 35 -2.63 -1.45 -9.56
C ALA A 35 -3.94 -0.85 -9.04
N ASN A 36 -4.87 -1.68 -8.55
CA ASN A 36 -6.14 -1.22 -8.01
C ASN A 36 -5.96 -0.40 -6.72
N ALA A 37 -5.05 -0.83 -5.84
CA ALA A 37 -4.75 -0.09 -4.61
C ALA A 37 -4.14 1.29 -4.93
N LEU A 38 -3.25 1.36 -5.92
CA LEU A 38 -2.64 2.62 -6.37
C LEU A 38 -3.68 3.57 -7.00
N ALA A 39 -4.54 3.05 -7.90
CA ALA A 39 -5.59 3.84 -8.53
C ALA A 39 -6.62 4.38 -7.51
N THR A 40 -6.95 3.60 -6.49
CA THR A 40 -7.86 4.03 -5.41
C THR A 40 -7.23 5.14 -4.57
N HIS A 41 -5.93 5.06 -4.29
CA HIS A 41 -5.19 6.10 -3.57
C HIS A 41 -5.14 7.42 -4.35
N ASP A 42 -4.86 7.38 -5.65
CA ASP A 42 -4.85 8.57 -6.49
C ASP A 42 -6.23 9.23 -6.59
N ALA A 43 -7.31 8.44 -6.62
CA ALA A 43 -8.68 8.95 -6.63
C ALA A 43 -9.04 9.68 -5.33
N ASP A 44 -8.69 9.11 -4.16
CA ASP A 44 -8.93 9.74 -2.85
C ASP A 44 -8.14 11.05 -2.69
N ARG A 45 -6.92 11.10 -3.22
CA ARG A 45 -6.12 12.33 -3.29
C ARG A 45 -6.75 13.41 -4.17
N ARG A 46 -7.38 13.03 -5.29
CA ARG A 46 -8.10 13.97 -6.18
C ARG A 46 -9.37 14.50 -5.51
N GLN A 47 -10.05 13.68 -4.71
CA GLN A 47 -11.28 14.04 -4.03
C GLN A 47 -11.08 15.09 -2.92
N ASN A 48 -9.92 15.10 -2.27
CA ASN A 48 -9.55 16.06 -1.21
C ASN A 48 -8.84 17.32 -1.76
N GLY A 49 -8.95 17.59 -3.06
CA GLY A 49 -8.17 18.61 -3.78
C GLY A 49 -8.88 19.92 -4.13
N ASP A 50 -10.16 20.10 -3.79
CA ASP A 50 -10.95 21.30 -4.13
C ASP A 50 -11.25 22.17 -2.90
N ASP A 51 -10.21 22.59 -2.18
CA ASP A 51 -10.30 23.71 -1.25
C ASP A 51 -9.75 24.98 -1.92
N ASN A 52 -10.62 25.61 -2.72
CA ASN A 52 -10.37 26.90 -3.35
C ASN A 52 -10.15 27.99 -2.28
N HIS A 53 -9.05 28.71 -2.42
CA HIS A 53 -8.56 29.71 -1.47
C HIS A 53 -9.37 31.02 -1.51
N ASN A 54 -9.81 31.51 -0.35
CA ASN A 54 -9.87 32.95 -0.11
C ASN A 54 -9.62 33.29 1.37
N LEU A 55 -8.42 33.76 1.69
CA LEU A 55 -8.16 34.53 2.90
C LEU A 55 -7.17 35.66 2.58
N GLU A 56 -7.68 36.70 1.94
CA GLU A 56 -7.05 38.02 1.95
C GLU A 56 -7.33 38.70 3.30
N THR A 57 -6.41 38.63 4.28
CA THR A 57 -6.26 39.69 5.28
C THR A 57 -4.85 39.72 5.90
N SER A 58 -4.01 40.56 5.30
CA SER A 58 -2.94 41.40 5.87
C SER A 58 -2.03 40.90 7.02
N SER A 59 -0.73 40.93 6.72
CA SER A 59 0.34 41.44 7.59
C SER A 59 0.83 40.58 8.77
N ARG A 60 1.69 39.61 8.44
CA ARG A 60 3.15 39.72 8.72
C ARG A 60 3.88 38.73 7.83
N ARG A 61 4.87 39.22 7.08
CA ARG A 61 5.92 38.39 6.51
C ARG A 61 6.74 37.77 7.66
N THR A 62 6.16 36.79 8.35
CA THR A 62 6.97 35.65 8.73
C THR A 62 7.09 34.92 7.41
N GLU A 63 8.23 35.08 6.72
CA GLU A 63 8.68 34.07 5.77
C GLU A 63 8.30 32.73 6.41
N ARG A 64 7.36 31.99 5.81
CA ARG A 64 7.31 30.56 6.06
C ARG A 64 8.68 30.13 5.60
N THR A 65 9.64 30.13 6.52
CA THR A 65 10.91 29.46 6.35
C THR A 65 10.48 28.10 5.87
N THR A 66 10.71 27.85 4.58
CA THR A 66 10.39 26.62 3.90
C THR A 66 11.22 25.61 4.67
N ARG A 67 10.65 25.06 5.74
CA ARG A 67 11.34 24.15 6.63
C ARG A 67 11.43 22.90 5.81
N GLU A 68 12.53 22.80 5.09
CA GLU A 68 12.84 21.65 4.28
C GLU A 68 12.86 20.45 5.21
N CYS A 69 12.11 19.41 4.83
CA CYS A 69 12.16 18.14 5.51
C CYS A 69 13.59 17.60 5.50
N THR A 70 14.26 17.69 6.65
CA THR A 70 15.54 17.05 6.87
C THR A 70 15.33 15.60 7.32
N TYR A 71 16.29 14.72 7.04
CA TYR A 71 16.31 13.35 7.55
C TYR A 71 16.10 13.27 9.07
N THR A 72 16.68 14.20 9.83
CA THR A 72 16.49 14.27 11.29
C THR A 72 15.06 14.60 11.71
N ASN A 73 14.38 15.49 10.97
CA ASN A 73 12.98 15.83 11.21
C ASN A 73 12.06 14.64 10.90
N PHE A 74 12.35 13.93 9.81
CA PHE A 74 11.66 12.69 9.44
C PHE A 74 11.78 11.62 10.54
N LEU A 75 12.99 11.33 11.01
CA LEU A 75 13.21 10.33 12.06
C LEU A 75 12.58 10.71 13.40
N LYS A 76 12.52 12.00 13.75
CA LYS A 76 11.83 12.48 14.97
C LYS A 76 10.34 12.12 14.98
N ARG A 77 9.71 11.94 13.81
CA ARG A 77 8.32 11.49 13.69
C ARG A 77 8.15 9.98 13.88
N LYS A 78 9.24 9.24 14.08
CA LYS A 78 9.26 7.78 14.30
C LYS A 78 8.45 7.03 13.23
N PRO A 79 8.88 7.12 11.96
CA PRO A 79 8.17 6.48 10.88
C PRO A 79 8.14 4.95 11.08
N MET A 80 7.05 4.34 10.64
CA MET A 80 6.86 2.89 10.71
C MET A 80 7.85 2.18 9.77
N ASN A 81 8.46 1.10 10.23
CA ASN A 81 9.32 0.26 9.40
C ASN A 81 8.50 -0.80 8.67
N PHE A 82 8.86 -1.11 7.42
CA PHE A 82 8.24 -2.18 6.64
C PHE A 82 9.22 -3.32 6.36
N LYS A 83 8.87 -4.54 6.81
CA LYS A 83 9.73 -5.74 6.66
C LYS A 83 9.42 -6.58 5.42
N GLY A 84 8.24 -6.39 4.82
CA GLY A 84 7.78 -7.20 3.68
C GLY A 84 7.21 -8.58 4.03
N THR A 85 6.90 -8.86 5.30
CA THR A 85 6.46 -10.19 5.76
C THR A 85 4.97 -10.31 6.05
N LYS A 86 4.27 -9.20 6.27
CA LYS A 86 2.88 -9.16 6.76
C LYS A 86 1.82 -8.90 5.68
N GLY A 87 2.21 -8.98 4.41
CA GLY A 87 1.29 -8.85 3.27
C GLY A 87 0.76 -7.44 3.01
N VAL A 88 -0.33 -7.37 2.22
CA VAL A 88 -0.88 -6.14 1.64
C VAL A 88 -1.45 -5.18 2.69
N ILE A 89 -1.98 -5.70 3.80
CA ILE A 89 -2.55 -4.86 4.87
C ILE A 89 -1.47 -4.01 5.53
N ASP A 90 -0.35 -4.63 5.90
CA ASP A 90 0.80 -3.94 6.52
C ASP A 90 1.46 -2.97 5.53
N LEU A 91 1.52 -3.33 4.25
CA LEU A 91 2.00 -2.44 3.19
C LEU A 91 1.10 -1.21 3.05
N THR A 92 -0.22 -1.39 3.00
CA THR A 92 -1.19 -0.29 2.89
C THR A 92 -1.12 0.63 4.10
N GLN A 93 -0.98 0.04 5.30
CA GLN A 93 -0.80 0.82 6.52
C GLN A 93 0.51 1.62 6.51
N TRP A 94 1.59 1.01 6.04
CA TRP A 94 2.88 1.69 5.92
C TRP A 94 2.78 2.90 4.97
N PHE A 95 2.17 2.75 3.79
CA PHE A 95 1.96 3.89 2.88
C PHE A 95 1.19 5.04 3.53
N LYS A 96 0.07 4.75 4.20
CA LYS A 96 -0.73 5.78 4.90
C LYS A 96 0.08 6.52 5.98
N ILE A 97 0.91 5.80 6.73
CA ILE A 97 1.78 6.40 7.75
C ILE A 97 2.85 7.27 7.10
N MET A 98 3.46 6.80 6.02
CA MET A 98 4.50 7.53 5.29
C MET A 98 3.95 8.85 4.71
N ASP A 99 2.77 8.83 4.09
CA ASP A 99 2.09 10.04 3.60
C ASP A 99 1.86 11.06 4.71
N THR A 100 1.37 10.58 5.86
CA THR A 100 1.14 11.45 7.03
C THR A 100 2.45 12.06 7.53
N VAL A 101 3.51 11.26 7.66
CA VAL A 101 4.82 11.73 8.11
C VAL A 101 5.42 12.74 7.12
N PHE A 102 5.27 12.52 5.82
CA PHE A 102 5.74 13.44 4.79
C PHE A 102 5.00 14.76 4.81
N ASN A 103 3.68 14.72 4.98
CA ASN A 103 2.85 15.93 5.05
C ASN A 103 3.21 16.76 6.30
N ILE A 104 3.24 16.14 7.48
CA ILE A 104 3.59 16.82 8.75
C ILE A 104 5.02 17.38 8.74
N SER A 105 5.93 16.70 8.04
CA SER A 105 7.35 17.11 7.97
C SER A 105 7.65 18.03 6.78
N ASN A 106 6.66 18.36 5.96
CA ASN A 106 6.79 19.17 4.75
C ASN A 106 7.88 18.62 3.80
N CYS A 107 7.84 17.31 3.53
CA CYS A 107 8.82 16.65 2.66
C CYS A 107 8.47 16.83 1.19
N ALA A 108 9.36 17.51 0.46
CA ALA A 108 9.28 17.66 -0.98
C ALA A 108 9.32 16.29 -1.68
N VAL A 109 8.58 16.16 -2.78
CA VAL A 109 8.32 14.89 -3.48
C VAL A 109 9.62 14.19 -3.89
N GLU A 110 10.62 14.95 -4.30
CA GLU A 110 11.95 14.47 -4.69
C GLU A 110 12.73 13.77 -3.56
N ASN A 111 12.38 14.03 -2.30
CA ASN A 111 13.02 13.45 -1.12
C ASN A 111 12.21 12.30 -0.51
N GLN A 112 10.92 12.17 -0.84
CA GLN A 112 10.04 11.19 -0.21
C GLN A 112 10.52 9.75 -0.41
N VAL A 113 10.84 9.35 -1.65
CA VAL A 113 11.33 7.99 -1.93
C VAL A 113 12.64 7.73 -1.16
N LYS A 114 13.58 8.66 -1.17
CA LYS A 114 14.86 8.53 -0.43
C LYS A 114 14.59 8.31 1.07
N LEU A 115 13.72 9.10 1.67
CA LEU A 115 13.37 8.97 3.09
C LEU A 115 12.57 7.70 3.41
N ALA A 116 11.62 7.31 2.55
CA ALA A 116 10.86 6.08 2.69
C ALA A 116 11.76 4.84 2.68
N THR A 117 12.76 4.82 1.81
CA THR A 117 13.65 3.66 1.70
C THR A 117 14.47 3.40 2.96
N CYS A 118 14.70 4.42 3.79
CA CYS A 118 15.34 4.27 5.10
C CYS A 118 14.51 3.47 6.12
N THR A 119 13.20 3.30 5.88
CA THR A 119 12.30 2.54 6.78
C THR A 119 12.07 1.11 6.32
N LEU A 120 12.57 0.75 5.13
CA LEU A 120 12.54 -0.63 4.62
C LEU A 120 13.55 -1.49 5.37
N HIS A 121 13.11 -2.67 5.80
CA HIS A 121 13.91 -3.64 6.54
C HIS A 121 13.72 -5.05 5.98
N GLY A 122 14.61 -5.97 6.35
CA GLY A 122 14.49 -7.39 6.01
C GLY A 122 14.31 -7.62 4.51
N ILE A 123 13.27 -8.38 4.14
CA ILE A 123 12.99 -8.79 2.77
C ILE A 123 12.72 -7.58 1.87
N ALA A 124 11.99 -6.58 2.38
CA ALA A 124 11.66 -5.38 1.62
C ALA A 124 12.92 -4.58 1.24
N LEU A 125 13.90 -4.47 2.15
CA LEU A 125 15.17 -3.79 1.87
C LEU A 125 16.00 -4.57 0.83
N THR A 126 16.06 -5.90 0.95
CA THR A 126 16.76 -6.76 -0.02
C THR A 126 16.16 -6.62 -1.41
N TRP A 127 14.83 -6.64 -1.51
CA TRP A 127 14.12 -6.43 -2.77
C TRP A 127 14.42 -5.06 -3.38
N TRP A 128 14.33 -3.98 -2.59
CA TRP A 128 14.63 -2.61 -3.06
C TRP A 128 16.05 -2.49 -3.62
N LYS A 129 17.03 -3.06 -2.92
CA LYS A 129 18.44 -3.08 -3.38
C LYS A 129 18.62 -3.83 -4.71
N SER A 130 17.88 -4.91 -4.92
CA SER A 130 17.91 -5.64 -6.20
C SER A 130 17.26 -4.84 -7.32
N HIS A 131 16.13 -4.18 -7.03
CA HIS A 131 15.38 -3.38 -7.99
C HIS A 131 16.21 -2.20 -8.51
N VAL A 132 16.84 -1.42 -7.61
CA VAL A 132 17.69 -0.28 -7.99
C VAL A 132 18.86 -0.70 -8.89
N LYS A 133 19.46 -1.87 -8.67
CA LYS A 133 20.54 -2.39 -9.52
C LYS A 133 20.10 -2.82 -10.92
N THR A 134 18.82 -3.13 -11.09
CA THR A 134 18.28 -3.66 -12.34
C THR A 134 17.70 -2.56 -13.21
N VAL A 135 17.17 -1.50 -12.58
CA VAL A 135 16.49 -0.37 -13.25
C VAL A 135 17.41 0.84 -13.40
N GLY A 136 18.38 1.02 -12.51
CA GLY A 136 19.39 2.09 -12.59
C GLY A 136 20.54 1.71 -13.50
#